data_AF-A0A747XMQ2-F1
#
_entry.id   AF-A0A747XMQ2-F1
#
_cell.length_a   1.000
_cell.length_b   1.000
_cell.length_c   1.000
_cell.angle_alpha   90.00
_cell.angle_beta   90.00
_cell.angle_gamma   90.00
#
_symmetry.space_group_name_H-M   'P 1'
#
loop_
_entity.id
_entity.type
_entity.pdbx_description
1 polymer ?
#
loop_
_entity_poly.entity_id
_entity_poly.type
_entity_poly.pdbx_seq_one_letter_code
_entity_poly.pdbx_strand_id
1 'polypeptide(L)' 'MMDKQKRKEILQIAVDSLRAAEYVLGQLADSYTEERDGKFSACHPKSSFESSLGQVTRLRKSLVKAKV' A
#
# COMPACT_ATOMS: atom_id res chain seq x y z
N MET A 1 14.09 5.20 27.00
CA MET A 1 14.24 4.16 25.95
C MET A 1 12.89 3.49 25.75
N MET A 2 12.46 3.29 24.50
CA MET A 2 11.18 2.64 24.23
C MET A 2 11.28 1.13 24.48
N ASP A 3 10.33 0.59 25.24
CA ASP A 3 10.27 -0.83 25.56
C ASP A 3 10.23 -1.72 24.29
N LYS A 4 10.85 -2.90 24.36
CA LYS A 4 10.94 -3.82 23.22
C LYS A 4 9.58 -4.31 22.77
N GLN A 5 8.67 -4.60 23.71
CA GLN A 5 7.31 -5.01 23.40
C GLN A 5 6.55 -3.88 22.69
N LYS A 6 6.69 -2.65 23.20
CA LYS A 6 6.08 -1.48 22.57
C LYS A 6 6.57 -1.25 21.13
N ARG A 7 7.85 -1.53 20.84
CA ARG A 7 8.39 -1.45 19.47
C ARG A 7 7.80 -2.50 18.53
N LYS A 8 7.59 -3.73 19.03
CA LYS A 8 6.93 -4.80 18.26
C LYS A 8 5.47 -4.47 17.96
N GLU A 9 4.75 -3.90 18.92
CA GLU A 9 3.36 -3.48 18.74
C GLU A 9 3.25 -2.40 17.66
N ILE A 10 4.09 -1.35 17.72
CA ILE A 10 4.11 -0.31 16.69
C ILE A 10 4.47 -0.90 15.32
N LEU A 11 5.45 -1.82 15.26
CA LEU A 11 5.82 -2.47 14.01
C LEU A 11 4.63 -3.24 13.42
N GLN A 12 3.91 -3.99 14.25
CA GLN A 12 2.74 -4.75 13.82
C GLN A 12 1.64 -3.84 13.29
N ILE A 13 1.32 -2.76 14.02
CA ILE A 13 0.33 -1.75 13.59
C ILE A 13 0.72 -1.16 12.23
N ALA A 14 2.00 -0.83 12.03
CA ALA A 14 2.48 -0.28 10.77
C ALA A 14 2.36 -1.30 9.62
N VAL A 15 2.72 -2.57 9.85
CA VAL A 15 2.57 -3.64 8.85
C VAL A 15 1.11 -3.84 8.45
N ASP A 16 0.20 -3.89 9.43
CA ASP A 16 -1.22 -4.11 9.17
C ASP A 16 -1.87 -2.93 8.46
N SER A 17 -1.49 -1.70 8.84
CA SER A 17 -1.95 -0.48 8.16
C SER A 17 -1.52 -0.45 6.70
N LEU A 18 -0.27 -0.80 6.39
CA LEU A 18 0.21 -0.86 5.02
C LEU A 18 -0.43 -2.00 4.23
N ARG A 19 -0.77 -3.12 4.87
CA ARG A 19 -1.51 -4.22 4.23
C ARG A 19 -2.92 -3.79 3.83
N ALA A 20 -3.61 -3.06 4.70
CA ALA A 20 -4.93 -2.50 4.39
C ALA A 20 -4.85 -1.46 3.26
N ALA A 21 -3.85 -0.58 3.29
CA ALA A 21 -3.61 0.40 2.24
C ALA A 21 -3.30 -0.26 0.88
N GLU A 22 -2.46 -1.30 0.85
CA GLU A 22 -2.17 -2.08 -0.36
C GLU A 22 -3.44 -2.67 -0.98
N TYR A 23 -4.32 -3.24 -0.15
CA TYR A 23 -5.58 -3.83 -0.61
C TYR A 23 -6.55 -2.81 -1.22
N VAL A 24 -6.74 -1.66 -0.57
CA VAL A 24 -7.65 -0.61 -1.05
C VAL A 24 -7.08 0.10 -2.28
N LEU A 25 -5.77 0.39 -2.31
CA LEU A 25 -5.10 0.98 -3.47
C LEU A 25 -5.11 0.06 -4.69
N GLY A 26 -4.98 -1.25 -4.49
CA GLY A 26 -5.11 -2.23 -5.57
C GLY A 26 -6.48 -2.16 -6.24
N GLN A 27 -7.56 -2.21 -5.45
CA GLN A 27 -8.92 -2.07 -5.97
C GLN A 27 -9.16 -0.74 -6.69
N LEU A 28 -8.62 0.35 -6.14
CA LEU A 28 -8.72 1.66 -6.78
C LEU A 28 -7.99 1.68 -8.13
N ALA A 29 -6.76 1.14 -8.20
CA ALA A 29 -6.01 1.04 -9.45
C ALA A 29 -6.74 0.18 -10.50
N ASP A 30 -7.35 -0.93 -10.07
CA ASP A 30 -8.10 -1.83 -10.94
C ASP A 30 -9.38 -1.15 -11.49
N SER A 31 -10.07 -0.34 -10.69
CA SER A 31 -11.27 0.39 -11.13
C SER A 31 -11.04 1.32 -12.32
N TYR A 32 -9.81 1.84 -12.50
CA TYR A 32 -9.44 2.65 -13.66
C TYR A 32 -9.35 1.87 -14.98
N THR A 33 -9.45 0.53 -14.94
CA THR A 33 -9.52 -0.31 -16.15
C THR A 33 -10.93 -0.67 -16.59
N GLU A 34 -11.94 -0.45 -15.75
CA GLU A 34 -13.30 -0.98 -15.96
C GLU A 34 -14.28 0.01 -16.60
N GLU A 35 -13.92 1.28 -16.79
CA GLU A 35 -14.81 2.26 -17.40
C GLU A 35 -14.93 2.11 -18.93
N ARG A 36 -16.13 1.76 -19.39
CA ARG A 36 -16.51 1.54 -20.81
C ARG A 36 -16.80 2.84 -21.60
N ASP A 37 -16.86 3.99 -20.94
CA ASP A 37 -17.34 5.25 -21.54
C ASP A 37 -16.25 6.17 -22.10
N GLY A 38 -14.98 5.74 -22.10
CA GLY A 38 -13.89 6.35 -22.89
C GLY A 38 -13.53 7.81 -22.54
N LYS A 39 -14.08 8.39 -21.47
CA LYS A 39 -13.87 9.80 -21.09
C LYS A 39 -12.85 10.02 -19.98
N PHE A 40 -12.30 8.96 -19.39
CA PHE A 40 -11.13 9.06 -18.52
C PHE A 40 -9.87 8.89 -19.36
N SER A 41 -8.94 9.84 -19.29
CA SER A 41 -7.54 9.62 -19.68
C SER A 41 -6.90 8.65 -18.67
N ALA A 42 -7.33 7.39 -18.71
CA ALA A 42 -7.11 6.35 -17.70
C ALA A 42 -5.64 5.93 -17.53
N CYS A 43 -4.78 6.28 -18.49
CA CYS A 43 -3.34 5.97 -18.44
C CYS A 43 -2.61 6.68 -17.28
N HIS A 44 -3.00 7.89 -16.90
CA HIS A 44 -2.24 8.67 -15.91
C HIS A 44 -2.61 8.35 -14.44
N PRO A 45 -3.89 8.22 -14.07
CA PRO A 45 -4.25 7.85 -12.70
C PRO A 45 -3.82 6.42 -12.36
N LYS A 46 -4.10 5.46 -13.26
CA LYS A 46 -3.78 4.04 -13.04
C LYS A 46 -2.28 3.83 -12.79
N SER A 47 -1.44 4.35 -13.69
CA SER A 47 0.02 4.21 -13.55
C SER A 47 0.56 4.87 -12.27
N SER A 48 -0.02 6.00 -11.87
CA SER A 48 0.34 6.67 -10.62
C SER A 48 -0.01 5.82 -9.40
N PHE A 49 -1.22 5.24 -9.36
CA PHE A 49 -1.65 4.37 -8.26
C PHE A 49 -0.91 3.04 -8.23
N GLU A 50 -0.60 2.44 -9.39
CA GLU A 50 0.24 1.24 -9.49
C GLU A 50 1.67 1.51 -8.95
N SER A 51 2.24 2.68 -9.24
CA SER A 51 3.53 3.10 -8.70
C SER A 51 3.49 3.23 -7.18
N SER A 52 2.48 3.92 -6.63
CA SER A 52 2.28 4.05 -5.19
C SER A 52 2.03 2.69 -4.51
N LEU A 53 1.24 1.81 -5.13
CA LEU A 53 1.01 0.44 -4.67
C LEU A 53 2.33 -0.34 -4.56
N GLY A 54 3.21 -0.20 -5.57
CA GLY A 54 4.55 -0.78 -5.55
C GLY A 54 5.41 -0.27 -4.38
N GLN A 55 5.35 1.04 -4.09
CA GLN A 55 6.07 1.64 -2.97
C GLN A 55 5.55 1.14 -1.61
N VAL A 56 4.23 1.12 -1.41
CA VAL A 56 3.58 0.61 -0.19
C VAL A 56 3.93 -0.86 0.05
N THR A 57 3.86 -1.68 -1.00
CA THR A 57 4.21 -3.11 -0.94
C THR A 57 5.66 -3.32 -0.52
N ARG A 58 6.60 -2.54 -1.09
CA ARG A 58 8.03 -2.61 -0.73
C ARG A 58 8.25 -2.19 0.72
N LEU A 59 7.64 -1.10 1.16
CA LEU A 59 7.75 -0.62 2.54
C LEU A 59 7.23 -1.66 3.53
N ARG A 60 6.05 -2.26 3.28
CA ARG A 60 5.49 -3.32 4.13
C ARG A 60 6.43 -4.51 4.23
N LYS A 61 6.98 -4.99 3.10
CA LYS A 61 7.94 -6.10 3.09
C LYS A 61 9.21 -5.78 3.88
N SER A 62 9.69 -4.54 3.82
CA SER A 62 10.85 -4.10 4.61
C SER A 62 10.54 -4.06 6.10
N LEU A 63 9.35 -3.59 6.51
CA LEU A 63 8.92 -3.58 7.91
C LEU A 63 8.76 -5.00 8.48
N VAL A 64 8.19 -5.94 7.73
CA VAL A 64 8.09 -7.35 8.17
C VAL A 64 9.46 -7.97 8.45
N LYS A 65 10.50 -7.53 7.73
CA LYS A 65 11.89 -7.99 7.93
C LYS A 65 12.63 -7.23 9.03
N ALA A 66 12.08 -6.13 9.54
CA ALA A 66 12.72 -5.32 10.57
C ALA A 66 12.81 -6.13 11.87
N LYS A 67 14.03 -6.27 12.40
CA LYS A 67 14.28 -6.94 13.69
C LYS A 67 14.20 -5.89 14.80
N VAL A 68 13.07 -5.86 15.52
CA VAL A 68 12.82 -5.01 16.71
C VAL A 68 12.61 -5.82 17.99
#